data_AF-A0A643CXD3-F1
#
_entry.id   AF-A0A643CXD3-F1
#
_cell.length_a   1.000
_cell.length_b   1.000
_cell.length_c   1.000
_cell.angle_alpha   90.00
_cell.angle_beta   90.00
_cell.angle_gamma   90.00
#
_symmetry.space_group_name_H-M   'P 1'
#
loop_
_entity.id
_entity.type
_entity.pdbx_description
1 polymer ?
#
loop_
_entity_poly.entity_id
_entity_poly.type
_entity_poly.pdbx_seq_one_letter_code
_entity_poly.pdbx_strand_id
1 'polypeptide(L)' 'ENKETALNVGQRYGKPVLFLINTPQMYKNGFEFHQAENGVWLTIHVPTQYLSLIDQTKTGSLV' A
#
# COMPACT_ATOMS: atom_id res chain seq x y z
N GLU A 1 -2.91 8.45 -5.41
CA GLU A 1 -2.83 6.98 -5.60
C GLU A 1 -4.22 6.37 -5.61
N ASN A 2 -4.39 5.21 -6.27
CA ASN A 2 -5.66 4.49 -6.36
C ASN A 2 -5.60 3.17 -5.57
N LYS A 3 -6.46 3.02 -4.56
CA LYS A 3 -6.62 1.79 -3.75
C LYS A 3 -6.99 0.58 -4.59
N GLU A 4 -7.70 0.79 -5.69
CA GLU A 4 -8.17 -0.24 -6.63
C GLU A 4 -6.99 -0.99 -7.28
N THR A 5 -5.92 -0.29 -7.65
CA THR A 5 -4.72 -0.92 -8.21
C THR A 5 -4.11 -1.93 -7.24
N ALA A 6 -3.97 -1.56 -5.97
CA ALA A 6 -3.41 -2.43 -4.94
C ALA A 6 -4.32 -3.66 -4.68
N LEU A 7 -5.65 -3.45 -4.69
CA LEU A 7 -6.62 -4.53 -4.57
C LEU A 7 -6.56 -5.50 -5.75
N ASN A 8 -6.56 -4.99 -6.98
CA ASN A 8 -6.50 -5.80 -8.20
C ASN A 8 -5.20 -6.62 -8.27
N VAL A 9 -4.07 -6.06 -7.82
CA VAL A 9 -2.79 -6.78 -7.73
C VAL A 9 -2.89 -7.91 -6.71
N GLY A 10 -3.38 -7.64 -5.50
CA GLY A 10 -3.51 -8.66 -4.45
C GLY A 10 -4.50 -9.77 -4.80
N GLN A 11 -5.58 -9.44 -5.52
CA GLN A 11 -6.62 -10.39 -5.95
C GLN A 11 -6.08 -11.52 -6.84
N ARG A 12 -4.97 -11.29 -7.56
CA ARG A 12 -4.30 -12.32 -8.37
C ARG A 12 -3.81 -13.51 -7.53
N TYR A 13 -3.65 -13.31 -6.22
CA TYR A 13 -3.15 -14.30 -5.28
C TYR A 13 -4.18 -14.69 -4.20
N GLY A 14 -5.45 -14.32 -4.37
CA GLY A 14 -6.54 -14.67 -3.44
C GLY A 14 -7.21 -13.45 -2.81
N LYS A 15 -7.70 -13.56 -1.57
CA LYS A 15 -8.37 -12.44 -0.88
C LYS A 15 -7.32 -11.43 -0.39
N PRO A 16 -7.30 -10.19 -0.93
CA PRO A 16 -6.27 -9.22 -0.56
C PRO A 16 -6.50 -8.65 0.84
N VAL A 17 -5.39 -8.26 1.47
CA VAL A 17 -5.37 -7.40 2.66
C VAL A 17 -4.68 -6.10 2.26
N LEU A 18 -5.29 -4.95 2.55
CA LEU A 18 -4.78 -3.66 2.10
C LEU A 18 -4.05 -2.93 3.23
N PHE A 19 -2.81 -2.51 2.96
CA PHE A 19 -2.01 -1.71 3.88
C PHE A 19 -1.78 -0.30 3.32
N LEU A 20 -1.73 0.69 4.21
CA LEU A 20 -1.10 1.98 3.96
C LEU A 20 0.37 1.89 4.38
N ILE A 21 1.22 2.52 3.60
CA ILE A 21 2.65 2.64 3.88
C ILE A 21 2.94 4.08 4.27
N ASN A 22 3.58 4.32 5.41
CA ASN A 22 4.04 5.64 5.81
C ASN A 22 5.31 6.04 5.02
N THR A 23 5.15 6.27 3.71
CA THR A 23 6.24 6.66 2.81
C THR A 23 6.93 7.97 3.21
N PRO A 24 6.25 8.99 3.79
CA PRO A 24 6.95 10.18 4.25
C PRO A 24 7.98 9.88 5.35
N GLN A 25 7.64 9.02 6.32
CA GLN A 25 8.58 8.64 7.38
C GLN A 25 9.69 7.73 6.84
N MET A 26 9.36 6.79 5.95
CA MET A 26 10.37 5.96 5.29
C MET A 26 11.38 6.80 4.52
N TYR A 27 10.91 7.77 3.73
CA TYR A 27 11.78 8.66 2.96
C TYR A 27 12.70 9.47 3.89
N LYS A 28 12.15 10.03 4.98
CA LYS A 28 12.96 10.72 6.01
C LYS A 28 13.99 9.81 6.67
N ASN A 29 13.69 8.53 6.80
CA ASN A 29 14.59 7.52 7.37
C ASN A 29 15.57 6.94 6.34
N GLY A 30 15.65 7.51 5.13
CA GLY A 30 16.66 7.17 4.12
C GLY A 30 16.27 6.02 3.18
N PHE A 31 15.01 5.61 3.15
CA PHE A 31 14.54 4.60 2.20
C PHE A 31 14.39 5.20 0.81
N GLU A 32 14.95 4.51 -0.18
CA GLU A 32 14.85 4.91 -1.58
C GLU A 32 13.51 4.45 -2.19
N PHE A 33 12.95 5.33 -3.01
CA PHE A 33 11.73 5.08 -3.77
C PHE A 33 12.00 5.43 -5.22
N HIS A 34 11.55 4.57 -6.12
CA HIS A 34 11.62 4.79 -7.57
C HIS A 34 10.22 4.65 -8.15
N GLN A 35 9.91 5.46 -9.16
CA GLN A 35 8.65 5.33 -9.89
C GLN A 35 8.94 4.74 -11.26
N ALA A 36 8.27 3.62 -11.56
CA ALA A 36 8.30 3.02 -12.89
C ALA A 36 7.47 3.86 -13.88
N GLU A 37 7.69 3.65 -15.18
CA GLU A 37 6.96 4.37 -16.26
C GLU A 37 5.44 4.21 -16.18
N ASN A 38 4.97 3.07 -15.66
CA ASN A 38 3.54 2.79 -15.46
C ASN A 38 2.95 3.43 -14.18
N GLY A 39 3.72 4.26 -13.49
CA GLY A 39 3.31 4.95 -12.27
C GLY A 39 3.34 4.11 -11.00
N VAL A 40 3.78 2.85 -11.06
CA VAL A 40 3.96 1.99 -9.87
C VAL A 40 5.24 2.38 -9.12
N TRP A 41 5.13 2.47 -7.80
CA TRP A 41 6.26 2.75 -6.92
C TRP A 41 6.99 1.48 -6.51
N LEU A 42 8.32 1.58 -6.46
CA LEU A 42 9.25 0.52 -6.12
C LEU A 42 10.11 0.98 -4.93
N THR A 43 10.36 0.06 -4.01
CA THR A 43 11.36 0.20 -2.94
C THR A 43 11.88 -1.21 -2.62
N ILE A 44 13.08 -1.30 -2.04
CA ILE A 44 13.72 -2.60 -1.78
C ILE A 44 12.93 -3.41 -0.74
N HIS A 45 12.49 -2.79 0.34
CA HIS A 45 11.66 -3.42 1.36
C HIS A 45 10.87 -2.38 2.17
N VAL A 46 9.77 -2.82 2.77
CA VAL A 46 8.93 -1.99 3.65
C VAL A 46 8.94 -2.61 5.05
N PRO A 47 9.62 -2.00 6.04
CA PRO A 47 9.55 -2.47 7.42
C PRO A 47 8.13 -2.38 7.99
N THR A 48 7.77 -3.36 8.83
CA THR A 48 6.41 -3.50 9.39
C THR A 48 5.96 -2.29 10.19
N GLN A 49 6.87 -1.56 10.82
CA GLN A 49 6.58 -0.32 11.57
C GLN A 49 5.98 0.81 10.72
N TYR A 50 6.10 0.73 9.39
CA TYR A 50 5.50 1.70 8.48
C TYR A 50 4.19 1.20 7.85
N LEU A 51 3.74 -0.01 8.19
CA LEU A 51 2.50 -0.59 7.68
C LEU A 51 1.33 -0.29 8.62
N SER A 52 0.26 0.26 8.06
CA SER A 52 -1.02 0.43 8.74
C SER A 52 -2.10 -0.34 7.99
N LEU A 53 -2.76 -1.28 8.66
CA LEU A 53 -3.86 -2.03 8.06
C LEU A 53 -5.04 -1.11 7.75
N ILE A 54 -5.56 -1.17 6.52
CA ILE A 54 -6.84 -0.55 6.18
C ILE A 54 -7.93 -1.58 6.46
N ASP A 55 -8.71 -1.36 7.51
CA ASP A 55 -9.91 -2.14 7.78
C ASP A 55 -10.94 -1.91 6.68
N GLN A 56 -11.14 -2.91 5.82
CA GLN A 56 -12.14 -2.87 4.75
C GLN A 56 -13.57 -3.14 5.26
N THR A 57 -13.72 -3.51 6.52
CA THR A 57 -15.03 -3.78 7.16
C THR A 57 -15.83 -2.53 7.48
N LYS A 58 -15.21 -1.33 7.47
CA LYS A 58 -15.88 -0.07 7.83
C LYS A 58 -16.50 0.70 6.65
N THR A 59 -16.32 0.26 5.41
CA THR A 59 -16.87 0.96 4.23
C THR A 59 -18.21 0.38 3.74
N GLY A 60 -18.73 -0.67 4.41
CA GLY A 60 -20.00 -1.31 4.08
C GLY A 60 -21.17 -1.07 5.05
N SER A 61 -21.03 -0.16 6.03
CA SER A 61 -22.09 0.13 7.00
C SER A 61 -22.32 1.64 7.13
N LEU A 62 -22.79 2.24 6.04
CA LEU A 62 -23.72 3.35 6.12
C LEU A 62 -25.01 2.83 5.47
N VAL A 63 -25.85 2.25 6.32
CA VAL A 63 -27.31 2.23 6.09
C VAL A 63 -27.86 3.65 6.18
#